data_AF-A0AA38JJE3-F1
#
_entry.id   AF-A0AA38JJE3-F1
#
_cell.length_a   1.000
_cell.length_b   1.000
_cell.length_c   1.000
_cell.angle_alpha   90.00
_cell.angle_beta   90.00
_cell.angle_gamma   90.00
#
_symmetry.space_group_name_H-M   'P 1'
#
loop_
_entity.id
_entity.type
_entity.pdbx_description
1 polymer ?
#
loop_
_entity_poly.entity_id
_entity_poly.type
_entity_poly.pdbx_seq_one_letter_code
_entity_poly.pdbx_strand_id
1 'polypeptide(L)'
;MQGQSKLILHLLCLPLELLMSSLSDTSADLSKGWVAMHTWPSQGSLLVDLNHGEPHGQTWLPWHMVSHKGSENIPLDITDAVRQGQNRFRCIQLSSLHHIFAIHISMVPLELNQQNEDPEVSGQFDVDVVIDYG
;
A
#
# COMPACT_ATOMS: atom_id res chain seq x y z
N MET A 1 29.07 -0.53 -5.33
CA MET A 1 28.31 -1.78 -5.14
C MET A 1 27.00 -1.42 -4.47
N GLN A 2 25.99 -1.04 -5.24
CA GLN A 2 24.66 -0.79 -4.69
C GLN A 2 23.93 -2.12 -4.70
N GLY A 3 23.44 -2.57 -3.53
CA GLY A 3 22.57 -3.73 -3.46
C GLY A 3 21.39 -3.50 -4.38
N GLN A 4 21.12 -4.44 -5.30
CA GLN A 4 19.87 -4.37 -6.06
C GLN A 4 18.76 -4.30 -5.03
N SER A 5 17.86 -3.35 -5.18
CA SER A 5 16.82 -3.11 -4.19
C SER A 5 15.49 -3.42 -4.85
N LYS A 6 14.71 -4.31 -4.26
CA LYS A 6 13.33 -4.56 -4.65
C LYS A 6 12.49 -3.41 -4.12
N LEU A 7 11.85 -2.68 -5.03
CA LEU A 7 10.77 -1.77 -4.68
C LEU A 7 9.58 -2.60 -4.19
N ILE A 8 9.11 -2.30 -2.98
CA ILE A 8 7.92 -2.92 -2.40
C ILE A 8 6.92 -1.81 -2.11
N LEU A 9 5.73 -1.95 -2.67
CA LEU A 9 4.61 -1.05 -2.43
C LEU A 9 3.63 -1.71 -1.47
N HIS A 10 3.29 -0.98 -0.42
CA HIS A 10 2.29 -1.37 0.54
C HIS A 10 1.16 -0.35 0.57
N LEU A 11 -0.06 -0.83 0.66
CA LEU A 11 -1.21 -0.03 1.00
C LEU A 11 -1.46 -0.11 2.51
N LEU A 12 -1.48 1.07 3.13
CA LEU A 12 -1.76 1.28 4.54
C LEU A 12 -3.20 1.78 4.72
N CYS A 13 -3.84 1.33 5.79
CA CYS A 13 -5.13 1.85 6.24
C CYS A 13 -4.95 2.46 7.63
N LEU A 14 -5.01 3.78 7.71
CA LEU A 14 -4.69 4.57 8.89
C LEU A 14 -5.98 5.10 9.53
N PRO A 15 -6.19 4.93 10.84
CA PRO A 15 -7.29 5.60 11.54
C PRO A 15 -7.14 7.12 11.45
N LEU A 16 -8.21 7.82 11.03
CA LEU A 16 -8.19 9.27 10.83
C LEU A 16 -7.78 10.03 12.10
N GLU A 17 -8.26 9.59 13.26
CA GLU A 17 -7.99 10.23 14.56
C GLU A 17 -6.50 10.19 14.92
N LEU A 18 -5.84 9.06 14.68
CA LEU A 18 -4.41 8.88 14.94
C LEU A 18 -3.56 9.77 14.02
N LEU A 19 -3.94 9.86 12.74
CA LEU A 19 -3.22 10.73 11.81
C LEU A 19 -3.36 12.20 12.19
N MET A 20 -4.58 12.64 12.53
CA MET A 20 -4.83 14.04 12.92
C MET A 20 -4.02 14.44 14.15
N SER A 21 -3.90 13.55 15.15
CA SER A 21 -3.06 13.79 16.33
C SER A 21 -1.55 13.83 16.02
N SER A 22 -1.11 13.07 15.00
CA SER A 22 0.31 13.02 14.60
C SER A 22 0.70 14.20 13.72
N LEU A 23 -0.22 14.72 12.89
CA LEU A 23 0.02 15.87 12.02
C LEU A 23 0.14 17.19 12.78
N SER A 24 -0.44 17.29 13.99
CA SER A 24 -0.23 18.46 14.87
C SER A 24 1.21 18.56 15.37
N ASP A 25 1.94 17.45 15.44
CA ASP A 25 3.34 17.41 15.82
C ASP A 25 4.24 17.49 14.58
N THR A 26 4.53 18.72 14.15
CA THR A 26 5.34 19.06 12.96
C THR A 26 6.78 18.50 12.95
N SER A 27 7.24 17.87 14.04
CA SER A 27 8.57 17.24 14.16
C SER A 27 8.54 15.71 14.10
N ALA A 28 7.36 15.07 14.03
CA ALA A 28 7.25 13.63 14.05
C ALA A 28 7.74 12.99 12.74
N ASP A 29 8.65 12.02 12.86
CA ASP A 29 9.05 11.14 11.76
C ASP A 29 7.87 10.20 11.41
N LEU A 30 6.95 10.73 10.61
CA LEU A 30 5.71 10.08 10.20
C LEU A 30 5.95 8.70 9.58
N SER A 31 7.12 8.50 8.96
CA SER A 31 7.49 7.23 8.31
C SER A 31 7.49 6.04 9.29
N LYS A 32 7.93 6.25 10.53
CA LYS A 32 7.95 5.20 11.57
C LYS A 32 6.59 5.00 12.23
N GLY A 33 5.83 6.08 12.39
CA GLY A 33 4.49 6.04 12.98
C GLY A 33 3.48 5.35 12.07
N TRP A 34 3.58 5.58 10.75
CA TRP A 34 2.63 5.04 9.78
C TRP A 34 2.70 3.52 9.69
N VAL A 35 3.91 2.93 9.83
CA VAL A 35 4.11 1.46 9.85
C VAL A 35 3.64 0.82 11.17
N ALA A 36 3.33 1.61 12.20
CA ALA A 36 2.85 1.10 13.49
C ALA A 36 1.34 1.30 13.70
N MET A 37 0.73 2.24 12.97
CA MET A 37 -0.64 2.72 13.17
C MET A 37 -1.58 2.30 12.02
N HIS A 38 -1.69 1.00 11.75
CA HIS A 38 -2.65 0.52 10.75
C HIS A 38 -3.81 -0.18 11.42
N THR A 39 -5.01 0.06 10.92
CA THR A 39 -6.19 -0.71 11.27
C THR A 39 -7.07 -0.78 10.04
N TRP A 40 -7.30 -1.99 9.55
CA TRP A 40 -8.27 -2.20 8.49
C TRP A 40 -9.68 -2.06 9.05
N PRO A 41 -10.62 -1.50 8.28
CA PRO A 41 -12.00 -1.43 8.70
C PRO A 41 -12.61 -2.82 8.83
N SER A 42 -13.74 -2.90 9.53
CA SER A 42 -14.46 -4.15 9.74
C SER A 42 -14.77 -4.88 8.43
N GLN A 43 -14.86 -6.21 8.51
CA GLN A 43 -15.20 -7.03 7.37
C GLN A 43 -16.53 -6.59 6.74
N GLY A 44 -16.54 -6.47 5.42
CA GLY A 44 -17.71 -6.05 4.64
C GLY A 44 -17.81 -4.55 4.41
N SER A 45 -16.89 -3.75 4.95
CA SER A 45 -16.94 -2.28 4.89
C SER A 45 -16.12 -1.67 3.74
N LEU A 46 -15.17 -2.43 3.19
CA LEU A 46 -14.21 -1.97 2.19
C LEU A 46 -13.87 -3.09 1.19
N LEU A 47 -13.77 -2.72 -0.08
CA LEU A 47 -13.13 -3.53 -1.11
C LEU A 47 -12.03 -2.68 -1.77
N VAL A 48 -10.86 -3.27 -1.99
CA VAL A 48 -9.74 -2.60 -2.67
C VAL A 48 -9.50 -3.28 -4.01
N ASP A 49 -9.48 -2.48 -5.07
CA ASP A 49 -9.22 -2.90 -6.44
C ASP A 49 -8.03 -2.13 -7.00
N LEU A 50 -7.08 -2.83 -7.60
CA LEU A 50 -5.99 -2.24 -8.36
C LEU A 50 -6.07 -2.76 -9.80
N ASN A 51 -6.03 -1.84 -10.78
CA ASN A 51 -6.01 -2.16 -12.20
C ASN A 51 -7.16 -3.09 -12.62
N HIS A 52 -8.35 -2.89 -12.04
CA HIS A 52 -9.49 -3.78 -12.30
C HIS A 52 -9.88 -3.79 -13.78
N GLY A 53 -10.09 -5.00 -14.30
CA GLY A 53 -10.32 -5.28 -15.72
C GLY A 53 -9.04 -5.60 -16.50
N GLU A 54 -7.87 -5.31 -15.93
CA GLU A 54 -6.58 -5.60 -16.56
C GLU A 54 -6.08 -7.03 -16.22
N PRO A 55 -5.22 -7.63 -17.07
CA PRO A 55 -4.67 -8.96 -16.83
C PRO A 55 -3.86 -9.11 -15.53
N HIS A 56 -3.32 -8.00 -15.02
CA HIS A 56 -2.55 -7.91 -13.79
C HIS A 56 -3.33 -7.22 -12.66
N GLY A 57 -4.63 -7.00 -12.87
CA GLY A 57 -5.50 -6.43 -11.87
C GLY A 57 -5.68 -7.37 -10.69
N GLN A 58 -5.80 -6.80 -9.50
CA GLN A 58 -6.00 -7.55 -8.27
C GLN A 58 -7.07 -6.89 -7.41
N THR A 59 -7.92 -7.73 -6.83
CA THR A 59 -8.98 -7.35 -5.90
C THR A 59 -8.69 -7.95 -4.55
N TRP A 60 -8.68 -7.12 -3.52
CA TRP A 60 -8.57 -7.52 -2.13
C TRP A 60 -9.89 -7.27 -1.41
N LEU A 61 -10.51 -8.38 -1.04
CA LEU A 61 -11.67 -8.45 -0.17
C LEU A 61 -11.24 -8.34 1.31
N PRO A 62 -12.14 -7.93 2.23
CA PRO A 62 -11.76 -7.64 3.61
C PRO A 62 -11.02 -8.77 4.34
N TRP A 63 -11.35 -10.03 4.06
CA TRP A 63 -10.66 -11.17 4.70
C TRP A 63 -9.21 -11.37 4.24
N HIS A 64 -8.78 -10.75 3.14
CA HIS A 64 -7.37 -10.70 2.75
C HIS A 64 -6.58 -9.68 3.57
N MET A 65 -7.28 -8.75 4.24
CA MET A 65 -6.70 -7.65 5.01
C MET A 65 -6.61 -7.99 6.52
N VAL A 66 -7.29 -9.04 6.96
CA VAL A 66 -7.24 -9.54 8.34
C VAL A 66 -6.33 -10.76 8.39
N SER A 67 -5.23 -10.69 9.15
CA SER A 67 -4.38 -11.87 9.32
C SER A 67 -5.13 -12.98 10.07
N HIS A 68 -4.82 -14.23 9.74
CA HIS A 68 -5.36 -15.45 10.39
C HIS A 68 -5.08 -15.53 11.90
N LYS A 69 -4.32 -14.58 12.47
CA LYS A 69 -4.04 -14.42 13.90
C LYS A 69 -4.76 -13.23 14.55
N GLY A 70 -5.68 -12.56 13.85
CA GLY A 70 -6.38 -11.39 14.38
C GLY A 70 -5.51 -10.14 14.52
N SER A 71 -4.37 -10.08 13.82
CA SER A 71 -3.51 -8.90 13.84
C SER A 71 -4.04 -7.90 12.82
N GLU A 72 -4.67 -6.82 13.30
CA GLU A 72 -5.32 -5.76 12.51
C GLU A 72 -4.33 -4.81 11.79
N ASN A 73 -3.02 -5.07 11.94
CA ASN A 73 -1.96 -4.10 11.63
C ASN A 73 -1.05 -4.53 10.48
N ILE A 74 -1.49 -5.40 9.55
CA ILE A 74 -0.65 -5.86 8.43
C ILE A 74 -0.89 -4.97 7.20
N PRO A 75 0.14 -4.28 6.68
CA PRO A 75 0.07 -3.59 5.40
C PRO A 75 -0.30 -4.54 4.26
N LEU A 76 -1.09 -4.06 3.30
CA LEU A 76 -1.44 -4.85 2.13
C LEU A 76 -0.33 -4.73 1.08
N ASP A 77 0.38 -5.83 0.79
CA ASP A 77 1.37 -5.85 -0.29
C ASP A 77 0.66 -5.80 -1.64
N ILE A 78 0.97 -4.76 -2.43
CA ILE A 78 0.39 -4.52 -3.75
C ILE A 78 1.45 -4.61 -4.86
N THR A 79 2.68 -5.00 -4.53
CA THR A 79 3.84 -4.94 -5.41
C THR A 79 3.61 -5.61 -6.77
N ASP A 80 3.05 -6.83 -6.77
CA ASP A 80 2.91 -7.62 -8.00
C ASP A 80 1.77 -7.14 -8.92
N ALA A 81 0.85 -6.33 -8.37
CA ALA A 81 -0.28 -5.75 -9.09
C ALA A 81 0.04 -4.37 -9.69
N VAL A 82 1.14 -3.73 -9.27
CA VAL A 82 1.61 -2.45 -9.82
C VAL A 82 2.44 -2.70 -11.08
N ARG A 83 2.24 -1.87 -12.11
CA ARG A 83 2.99 -1.90 -13.37
C ARG A 83 3.56 -0.54 -13.72
N GLN A 84 4.55 -0.53 -14.60
CA GLN A 84 5.08 0.72 -15.15
C GLN A 84 3.97 1.46 -15.92
N GLY A 85 3.92 2.78 -15.77
CA GLY A 85 2.86 3.62 -16.32
C GLY A 85 1.75 3.88 -15.31
N GLN A 86 0.52 4.04 -15.82
CA GLN A 86 -0.65 4.45 -15.04
C GLN A 86 -1.26 3.26 -14.30
N ASN A 87 -1.33 3.35 -12.97
CA ASN A 87 -2.03 2.39 -12.12
C ASN A 87 -3.29 3.02 -11.58
N ARG A 88 -4.43 2.33 -11.71
CA ARG A 88 -5.71 2.81 -11.19
C ARG A 88 -6.06 2.08 -9.91
N PHE A 89 -6.00 2.80 -8.82
CA PHE A 89 -6.31 2.29 -7.50
C PHE A 89 -7.73 2.70 -7.10
N ARG A 90 -8.53 1.75 -6.59
CA ARG A 90 -9.93 1.93 -6.19
C ARG A 90 -10.15 1.42 -4.77
N CYS A 91 -10.52 2.32 -3.88
CA CYS A 91 -11.16 1.96 -2.61
C CYS A 91 -12.67 2.09 -2.80
N ILE A 92 -13.36 0.96 -2.78
CA ILE A 92 -14.83 0.90 -2.85
C ILE A 92 -15.35 0.79 -1.43
N GLN A 93 -15.96 1.88 -0.97
CA GLN A 93 -16.50 1.99 0.38
C GLN A 93 -17.91 1.39 0.42
N LEU A 94 -18.13 0.40 1.28
CA LEU A 94 -19.42 -0.31 1.42
C LEU A 94 -20.22 0.14 2.66
N SER A 95 -19.57 0.87 3.58
CA SER A 95 -20.18 1.49 4.77
C SER A 95 -19.42 2.76 5.13
N SER A 96 -19.92 3.59 6.05
CA SER A 96 -19.16 4.75 6.56
C SER A 96 -17.79 4.32 7.12
N LEU A 97 -16.71 4.99 6.67
CA LEU A 97 -15.33 4.75 7.09
C LEU A 97 -14.68 6.05 7.57
N HIS A 98 -13.96 5.96 8.69
CA HIS A 98 -13.12 7.04 9.23
C HIS A 98 -11.63 6.69 9.12
N HIS A 99 -11.22 6.26 7.94
CA HIS A 99 -9.85 5.82 7.65
C HIS A 99 -9.27 6.59 6.48
N ILE A 100 -7.94 6.71 6.48
CA ILE A 100 -7.15 7.24 5.38
C ILE A 100 -6.35 6.11 4.77
N PHE A 101 -6.35 6.04 3.44
CA PHE A 101 -5.54 5.09 2.69
C PHE A 101 -4.27 5.77 2.20
N ALA A 102 -3.12 5.17 2.48
CA ALA A 102 -1.82 5.69 2.09
C ALA A 102 -1.01 4.61 1.37
N ILE A 103 -0.29 5.00 0.32
CA ILE A 103 0.66 4.11 -0.35
C ILE A 103 2.05 4.38 0.21
N HIS A 104 2.63 3.36 0.83
CA HIS A 104 3.98 3.40 1.34
C HIS A 104 4.91 2.64 0.39
N ILE A 105 5.99 3.30 0.00
CA ILE A 105 7.01 2.74 -0.89
C ILE A 105 8.25 2.47 -0.05
N SER A 106 8.75 1.25 -0.12
CA SER A 106 9.97 0.82 0.55
C SER A 106 10.91 0.14 -0.43
N MET A 107 12.22 0.20 -0.14
CA MET A 107 13.26 -0.46 -0.91
C MET A 107 13.89 -1.54 -0.03
N VAL A 108 13.81 -2.80 -0.46
CA VAL A 108 14.40 -3.93 0.26
C VAL A 108 15.61 -4.44 -0.50
N PRO A 109 16.80 -4.51 0.11
CA PRO A 109 17.99 -5.06 -0.54
C PRO A 109 17.75 -6.53 -0.94
N LEU A 110 17.87 -6.82 -2.23
CA LEU A 110 18.05 -8.15 -2.78
C LEU A 110 19.54 -8.50 -2.61
N GLU A 111 19.84 -9.36 -1.64
CA GLU A 111 21.18 -9.96 -1.59
C GLU A 111 21.39 -10.83 -2.84
N LEU A 112 22.36 -10.48 -3.70
CA LEU A 112 22.63 -11.21 -4.95
C LEU A 112 23.82 -12.14 -4.85
N ASN A 113 23.52 -13.43 -5.07
CA ASN A 113 24.44 -14.36 -5.71
C ASN A 113 24.84 -13.84 -7.10
N GLN A 114 26.08 -14.14 -7.47
CA GLN A 114 26.92 -13.46 -8.45
C GLN A 114 26.47 -13.59 -9.93
N GLN A 115 26.59 -12.49 -10.69
CA GLN A 115 27.17 -12.31 -12.03
C GLN A 115 26.36 -11.45 -13.02
N ASN A 116 27.00 -10.33 -13.39
CA ASN A 116 27.03 -9.61 -14.67
C ASN A 116 25.87 -8.71 -15.16
N GLU A 117 26.27 -7.43 -15.30
CA GLU A 117 25.94 -6.35 -16.26
C GLU A 117 24.53 -5.70 -16.28
N ASP A 118 24.57 -4.37 -16.33
CA ASP A 118 23.53 -3.32 -16.15
C ASP A 118 22.30 -3.43 -17.08
N PRO A 119 21.11 -2.95 -16.62
CA PRO A 119 20.76 -1.53 -16.86
C PRO A 119 20.12 -0.79 -15.67
N GLU A 120 20.29 0.54 -15.66
CA GLU A 120 19.51 1.51 -14.86
C GLU A 120 18.00 1.29 -15.06
N VAL A 121 17.30 0.81 -14.03
CA VAL A 121 15.83 0.74 -14.04
C VAL A 121 15.29 2.03 -13.43
N SER A 122 15.20 3.08 -14.26
CA SER A 122 14.37 4.25 -13.95
C SER A 122 12.92 3.92 -14.33
N GLY A 123 12.16 3.40 -13.37
CA GLY A 123 10.71 3.20 -13.52
C GLY A 123 9.97 4.42 -13.00
N GLN A 124 9.33 5.20 -13.87
CA GLN A 124 8.29 6.14 -13.46
C GLN A 124 6.98 5.36 -13.30
N PHE A 125 6.41 5.42 -12.10
CA PHE A 125 5.10 4.87 -11.78
C PHE A 125 4.15 6.04 -11.54
N ASP A 126 3.13 6.17 -12.37
CA ASP A 126 2.08 7.15 -12.16
C ASP A 126 0.91 6.41 -11.51
N VAL A 127 0.48 6.88 -10.33
CA VAL A 127 -0.61 6.25 -9.57
C VAL A 127 -1.78 7.21 -9.51
N ASP A 128 -2.87 6.85 -10.15
CA ASP A 128 -4.15 7.54 -10.02
C ASP A 128 -5.01 6.84 -8.98
N VAL A 129 -5.23 7.56 -7.88
CA VAL A 129 -6.11 7.10 -6.80
C VAL A 129 -7.53 7.59 -7.08
N VAL A 130 -8.43 6.66 -7.34
CA VAL A 130 -9.86 6.92 -7.50
C VAL A 130 -10.58 6.39 -6.27
N ILE A 131 -11.22 7.27 -5.51
CA ILE A 131 -12.09 6.87 -4.40
C ILE A 131 -13.52 6.83 -4.94
N ASP A 132 -14.17 5.66 -4.85
CA ASP A 132 -15.54 5.45 -5.30
C ASP A 132 -16.44 5.29 -4.08
N TYR A 133 -17.48 6.13 -4.01
CA TYR A 133 -18.39 6.21 -2.86
C TYR A 133 -19.65 5.36 -3.03
N GLY A 134 -19.80 4.64 -4.16
CA GLY A 134 -21.01 3.88 -4.47
C GLY A 134 -22.17 4.74 -4.93
#